data_AF-A0A2V9Z970-F1
#
_entry.id   AF-A0A2V9Z970-F1
#
_cell.length_a   1.000
_cell.length_b   1.000
_cell.length_c   1.000
_cell.angle_alpha   90.00
_cell.angle_beta   90.00
_cell.angle_gamma   90.00
#
_symmetry.space_group_name_H-M   'P 1'
#
loop_
_entity.id
_entity.type
_entity.pdbx_description
1 polymer ?
#
loop_
_entity_poly.entity_id
_entity_poly.type
_entity_poly.pdbx_seq_one_letter_code
_entity_poly.pdbx_strand_id
1 'polypeptide(L)'
;MLSPEAKQRIRLALWVLLALVTLRAAYIFYQRHQDRVGVEKQARARNAGYSNPDYYVSPKKLYPYDLKSTKQLTQQPEWVKEGYRYTYYSYEPATKRVQFGHEAGLLGPIEKVVITDVVMATAPGTTQKHQVMAIFQKDDKSYAVPVGYEAGGEYKIYSDEMFYIEDPHALYKHWSPDVWQAVEQHQVKPGMNETQAVFAVGMGRPDAGSSSDEKTVHYPNGGKPLVVVYHDGKAADVKPDSQGS
;
A
#
# COMPACT_ATOMS: atom_id res chain seq x y z
N MET A 1 -67.26 46.35 -4.49
CA MET A 1 -66.55 45.87 -3.28
C MET A 1 -66.40 44.35 -3.37
N LEU A 2 -65.20 43.80 -3.18
CA LEU A 2 -64.98 42.35 -3.18
C LEU A 2 -65.81 41.68 -2.08
N SER A 3 -66.54 40.62 -2.42
CA SER A 3 -67.35 39.87 -1.45
C SER A 3 -66.45 39.25 -0.36
N PRO A 4 -66.97 39.06 0.86
CA PRO A 4 -66.21 38.47 1.97
C PRO A 4 -65.59 37.11 1.60
N GLU A 5 -66.32 36.29 0.86
CA GLU A 5 -65.86 34.98 0.37
C GLU A 5 -64.69 35.10 -0.61
N ALA A 6 -64.74 36.06 -1.53
CA ALA A 6 -63.65 36.28 -2.49
C ALA A 6 -62.36 36.72 -1.76
N LYS A 7 -62.46 37.57 -0.74
CA LYS A 7 -61.31 37.97 0.08
C LYS A 7 -60.71 36.79 0.87
N GLN A 8 -61.56 35.90 1.37
CA GLN A 8 -61.12 34.72 2.12
C GLN A 8 -60.41 33.70 1.20
N ARG A 9 -60.94 33.45 0.00
CA ARG A 9 -60.30 32.59 -1.00
C ARG A 9 -58.95 33.13 -1.47
N ILE A 10 -58.85 34.44 -1.69
CA ILE A 10 -57.57 35.10 -2.06
C ILE A 10 -56.54 34.98 -0.93
N ARG A 11 -56.94 35.19 0.34
CA ARG A 11 -56.02 35.00 1.48
C ARG A 11 -55.53 33.56 1.58
N LEU A 12 -56.41 32.58 1.41
CA LEU A 12 -56.03 31.16 1.45
C LEU A 12 -55.04 30.83 0.32
N ALA A 13 -55.30 31.31 -0.89
CA ALA A 13 -54.40 31.12 -2.03
C ALA A 13 -53.03 31.76 -1.79
N LEU A 14 -52.98 32.95 -1.18
CA LEU A 14 -51.71 33.61 -0.81
C LEU A 14 -50.93 32.83 0.25
N TRP A 15 -51.60 32.27 1.27
CA TRP A 15 -50.94 31.43 2.28
C TRP A 15 -50.38 30.14 1.67
N VAL A 16 -51.13 29.50 0.77
CA VAL A 16 -50.66 28.30 0.06
C VAL A 16 -49.45 28.64 -0.82
N LEU A 17 -49.50 29.76 -1.54
CA LEU A 17 -48.38 30.21 -2.37
C LEU A 17 -47.14 30.49 -1.52
N LEU A 18 -47.30 31.18 -0.39
CA LEU A 18 -46.19 31.47 0.54
C LEU A 18 -45.58 30.19 1.12
N ALA A 19 -46.41 29.21 1.49
CA ALA A 19 -45.94 27.92 1.96
C ALA A 19 -45.12 27.18 0.89
N LEU A 20 -45.61 27.14 -0.36
CA LEU A 20 -44.90 26.52 -1.48
C LEU A 20 -43.55 27.19 -1.77
N VAL A 21 -43.51 28.53 -1.76
CA VAL A 21 -42.26 29.28 -1.95
C VAL A 21 -41.25 28.98 -0.83
N THR A 22 -41.72 28.95 0.42
CA THR A 22 -40.86 28.67 1.59
C THR A 22 -40.28 27.26 1.54
N LEU A 23 -41.11 26.27 1.20
CA LEU A 23 -40.70 24.88 1.11
C LEU A 23 -39.70 24.67 -0.04
N ARG A 24 -39.92 25.35 -1.17
CA ARG A 24 -38.97 25.36 -2.29
C ARG A 24 -37.63 26.01 -1.90
N ALA A 25 -37.66 27.12 -1.17
CA ALA A 25 -36.45 27.79 -0.69
C ALA A 25 -35.66 26.90 0.29
N ALA A 26 -36.33 26.24 1.23
CA ALA A 26 -35.72 25.30 2.17
C ALA A 26 -35.07 24.11 1.43
N TYR A 27 -35.75 23.56 0.42
CA TYR A 27 -35.21 22.48 -0.41
C TYR A 27 -33.96 22.92 -1.18
N ILE A 28 -33.97 24.11 -1.79
CA ILE A 28 -32.81 24.66 -2.51
C ILE A 28 -31.64 24.90 -1.55
N PHE A 29 -31.91 25.39 -0.33
CA PHE A 29 -30.87 25.61 0.67
C PHE A 29 -30.25 24.29 1.12
N TYR A 30 -31.07 23.27 1.37
CA TYR A 30 -30.61 21.93 1.70
C TYR A 30 -29.75 21.34 0.57
N GLN A 31 -30.20 21.41 -0.68
CA GLN A 31 -29.45 20.92 -1.83
C GLN A 31 -28.11 21.63 -1.98
N ARG A 32 -28.08 22.96 -1.89
CA ARG A 32 -26.83 23.75 -1.96
C ARG A 32 -25.88 23.45 -0.80
N HIS A 33 -26.41 23.15 0.39
CA HIS A 33 -25.58 22.74 1.51
C HIS A 33 -24.95 21.37 1.25
N GLN A 34 -25.71 20.39 0.75
CA GLN A 34 -25.18 19.08 0.36
C GLN A 34 -24.12 19.21 -0.74
N ASP A 35 -24.36 20.02 -1.76
CA ASP A 35 -23.39 20.28 -2.83
C ASP A 35 -22.10 20.91 -2.29
N ARG A 36 -22.21 21.90 -1.38
CA ARG A 36 -21.05 22.50 -0.71
C ARG A 36 -20.28 21.51 0.13
N VAL A 37 -20.96 20.68 0.92
CA VAL A 37 -20.32 19.62 1.72
C VAL A 37 -19.59 18.64 0.80
N GLY A 38 -20.18 18.27 -0.34
CA GLY A 38 -19.52 17.44 -1.36
C GLY A 38 -18.27 18.09 -1.95
N VAL A 39 -18.33 19.38 -2.33
CA VAL A 39 -17.20 20.14 -2.86
C VAL A 39 -16.10 20.33 -1.80
N GLU A 40 -16.46 20.59 -0.55
CA GLU A 40 -15.50 20.72 0.56
C GLU A 40 -14.81 19.39 0.87
N LYS A 41 -15.55 18.27 0.85
CA LYS A 41 -14.96 16.93 0.97
C LYS A 41 -13.98 16.65 -0.17
N GLN A 42 -14.36 16.93 -1.42
CA GLN A 42 -13.45 16.78 -2.57
C GLN A 42 -12.22 17.69 -2.47
N ALA A 43 -12.38 18.93 -2.02
CA ALA A 43 -11.26 19.84 -1.83
C ALA A 43 -10.32 19.36 -0.71
N ARG A 44 -10.87 18.84 0.40
CA ARG A 44 -10.08 18.22 1.48
C ARG A 44 -9.35 16.97 0.99
N ALA A 45 -10.02 16.09 0.25
CA ALA A 45 -9.40 14.91 -0.35
C ALA A 45 -8.26 15.27 -1.31
N ARG A 46 -8.45 16.30 -2.16
CA ARG A 46 -7.38 16.82 -3.04
C ARG A 46 -6.20 17.42 -2.27
N ASN A 47 -6.48 18.16 -1.21
CA ASN A 47 -5.44 18.78 -0.39
C ASN A 47 -4.76 17.80 0.59
N ALA A 48 -5.40 16.67 0.90
CA ALA A 48 -4.85 15.63 1.76
C ALA A 48 -3.50 15.12 1.21
N GLY A 49 -3.35 15.06 -0.13
CA GLY A 49 -2.11 14.67 -0.77
C GLY A 49 -0.92 15.60 -0.45
N TYR A 50 -1.13 16.91 -0.33
CA TYR A 50 -0.07 17.84 0.08
C TYR A 50 0.23 17.78 1.58
N SER A 51 -0.70 17.27 2.38
CA SER A 51 -0.53 17.15 3.84
C SER A 51 0.05 15.82 4.30
N ASN A 52 0.15 14.82 3.42
CA ASN A 52 0.67 13.51 3.79
C ASN A 52 2.22 13.50 3.75
N PRO A 53 2.92 13.51 4.90
CA PRO A 53 4.38 13.52 4.95
C PRO A 53 5.02 12.30 4.27
N ASP A 54 4.30 11.18 4.14
CA ASP A 54 4.79 9.96 3.49
C ASP A 54 5.17 10.19 2.03
N TYR A 55 4.49 11.11 1.33
CA TYR A 55 4.76 11.40 -0.09
C TYR A 55 6.06 12.17 -0.31
N TYR A 56 6.64 12.71 0.76
CA TYR A 56 7.90 13.43 0.73
C TYR A 56 9.09 12.57 1.19
N VAL A 57 8.85 11.31 1.55
CA VAL A 57 9.91 10.35 1.82
C VAL A 57 10.50 9.89 0.49
N SER A 58 11.77 10.22 0.25
CA SER A 58 12.51 9.81 -0.95
C SER A 58 13.69 8.95 -0.51
N PRO A 59 13.52 7.61 -0.47
CA PRO A 59 14.59 6.71 -0.07
C PRO A 59 15.74 6.74 -1.07
N LYS A 60 16.97 6.64 -0.57
CA LYS A 60 18.15 6.45 -1.41
C LYS A 60 18.02 5.18 -2.25
N LYS A 61 18.50 5.25 -3.49
CA LYS A 61 18.61 4.15 -4.45
C LYS A 61 20.08 3.89 -4.79
N LEU A 62 20.46 2.64 -5.05
CA LEU A 62 21.82 2.26 -5.46
C LEU A 62 22.01 2.26 -6.97
N TYR A 63 20.92 2.16 -7.74
CA TYR A 63 20.90 2.06 -9.20
C TYR A 63 21.83 0.98 -9.77
N PRO A 64 21.78 -0.28 -9.27
CA PRO A 64 22.60 -1.34 -9.81
C PRO A 64 22.16 -1.69 -11.23
N TYR A 65 23.14 -1.94 -12.11
CA TYR A 65 22.92 -2.20 -13.52
C TYR A 65 23.72 -3.40 -14.04
N ASP A 66 24.48 -4.07 -13.18
CA ASP A 66 25.22 -5.30 -13.47
C ASP A 66 25.48 -6.10 -12.18
N LEU A 67 26.07 -7.29 -12.29
CA LEU A 67 26.39 -8.12 -11.13
C LEU A 67 27.35 -7.43 -10.15
N LYS A 68 28.30 -6.62 -10.66
CA LYS A 68 29.32 -5.96 -9.84
C LYS A 68 28.73 -4.85 -8.98
N SER A 69 27.91 -3.99 -9.57
CA SER A 69 27.18 -2.90 -8.90
C SER A 69 26.13 -3.45 -7.94
N THR A 70 25.50 -4.58 -8.27
CA THR A 70 24.55 -5.24 -7.35
C THR A 70 25.21 -5.71 -6.05
N LYS A 71 26.52 -6.03 -6.05
CA LYS A 71 27.27 -6.36 -4.82
C LYS A 71 27.40 -5.18 -3.84
N GLN A 72 26.99 -3.96 -4.20
CA GLN A 72 26.86 -2.87 -3.21
C GLN A 72 25.87 -3.21 -2.09
N LEU A 73 24.89 -4.09 -2.36
CA LEU A 73 23.99 -4.66 -1.35
C LEU A 73 24.77 -5.30 -0.19
N THR A 74 25.93 -5.92 -0.45
CA THR A 74 26.69 -6.60 0.62
C THR A 74 27.36 -5.65 1.63
N GLN A 75 27.22 -4.33 1.46
CA GLN A 75 27.93 -3.33 2.27
C GLN A 75 27.14 -2.91 3.50
N GLN A 76 25.84 -3.18 3.53
CA GLN A 76 24.97 -2.77 4.62
C GLN A 76 23.68 -3.60 4.65
N PRO A 77 22.99 -3.66 5.79
CA PRO A 77 21.67 -4.28 5.84
C PRO A 77 20.65 -3.55 4.98
N GLU A 78 19.66 -4.30 4.51
CA GLU A 78 18.51 -3.81 3.77
C GLU A 78 17.19 -4.15 4.46
N TRP A 79 16.13 -3.45 4.10
CA TRP A 79 14.78 -3.71 4.60
C TRP A 79 13.80 -3.95 3.46
N VAL A 80 13.00 -5.00 3.56
CA VAL A 80 12.06 -5.39 2.52
C VAL A 80 10.92 -4.37 2.38
N LYS A 81 10.73 -3.82 1.18
CA LYS A 81 9.67 -2.85 0.85
C LYS A 81 8.30 -3.48 0.78
N GLU A 82 8.20 -4.60 0.08
CA GLU A 82 6.94 -5.26 -0.24
C GLU A 82 6.93 -6.66 0.36
N GLY A 83 6.46 -6.75 1.61
CA GLY A 83 6.34 -8.02 2.32
C GLY A 83 5.43 -9.02 1.59
N TYR A 84 5.78 -10.29 1.71
CA TYR A 84 5.10 -11.45 1.14
C TYR A 84 5.00 -11.47 -0.40
N ARG A 85 5.79 -10.66 -1.09
CA ARG A 85 5.85 -10.66 -2.56
C ARG A 85 6.99 -11.50 -3.13
N TYR A 86 8.12 -11.56 -2.42
CA TYR A 86 9.37 -12.11 -2.96
C TYR A 86 9.68 -13.47 -2.36
N THR A 87 9.62 -14.50 -3.19
CA THR A 87 10.02 -15.87 -2.83
C THR A 87 11.53 -15.99 -2.73
N TYR A 88 12.00 -16.64 -1.67
CA TYR A 88 13.40 -17.05 -1.53
C TYR A 88 13.53 -18.57 -1.50
N TYR A 89 14.73 -19.05 -1.83
CA TYR A 89 15.07 -20.46 -1.98
C TYR A 89 16.23 -20.81 -1.07
N SER A 90 16.38 -22.08 -0.72
CA SER A 90 17.56 -22.53 0.05
C SER A 90 18.83 -22.38 -0.80
N TYR A 91 19.91 -21.92 -0.17
CA TYR A 91 21.22 -21.79 -0.79
C TYR A 91 22.22 -22.71 -0.08
N GLU A 92 22.97 -23.49 -0.86
CA GLU A 92 24.02 -24.39 -0.35
C GLU A 92 25.40 -23.74 -0.55
N PRO A 93 26.03 -23.17 0.48
CA PRO A 93 27.30 -22.44 0.34
C PRO A 93 28.45 -23.33 -0.15
N ALA A 94 28.48 -24.61 0.25
CA ALA A 94 29.55 -25.53 -0.11
C ALA A 94 29.62 -25.79 -1.63
N THR A 95 28.46 -25.82 -2.29
CA THR A 95 28.35 -26.07 -3.73
C THR A 95 28.01 -24.81 -4.53
N LYS A 96 27.76 -23.69 -3.85
CA LYS A 96 27.29 -22.42 -4.42
C LYS A 96 26.02 -22.57 -5.26
N ARG A 97 25.08 -23.40 -4.80
CA ARG A 97 23.85 -23.73 -5.55
C ARG A 97 22.60 -23.20 -4.86
N VAL A 98 21.72 -22.63 -5.68
CA VAL A 98 20.35 -22.30 -5.30
C VAL A 98 19.46 -23.51 -5.59
N GLN A 99 18.65 -23.90 -4.60
CA GLN A 99 17.72 -25.01 -4.72
C GLN A 99 16.36 -24.52 -5.24
N PHE A 100 16.26 -24.27 -6.54
CA PHE A 100 15.03 -23.79 -7.18
C PHE A 100 13.84 -24.77 -7.12
N GLY A 101 14.09 -26.04 -6.82
CA GLY A 101 13.06 -27.07 -6.78
C GLY A 101 12.07 -26.94 -5.61
N HIS A 102 12.38 -26.11 -4.61
CA HIS A 102 11.49 -25.87 -3.48
C HIS A 102 11.61 -24.43 -2.96
N GLU A 103 10.47 -23.74 -2.91
CA GLU A 103 10.36 -22.44 -2.26
C GLU A 103 10.60 -22.59 -0.76
N ALA A 104 11.50 -21.78 -0.20
CA ALA A 104 11.82 -21.84 1.23
C ALA A 104 10.96 -20.87 2.05
N GLY A 105 10.38 -19.85 1.42
CA GLY A 105 9.48 -18.89 2.04
C GLY A 105 9.37 -17.60 1.25
N LEU A 106 8.67 -16.62 1.85
CA LEU A 106 8.52 -15.26 1.33
C LEU A 106 9.20 -14.28 2.27
N LEU A 107 9.84 -13.25 1.73
CA LEU A 107 10.39 -12.15 2.53
C LEU A 107 9.27 -11.40 3.26
N GLY A 108 9.42 -11.17 4.56
CA GLY A 108 8.46 -10.46 5.39
C GLY A 108 8.46 -8.94 5.16
N PRO A 109 7.40 -8.23 5.55
CA PRO A 109 7.35 -6.78 5.41
C PRO A 109 8.37 -6.12 6.35
N ILE A 110 9.11 -5.13 5.83
CA ILE A 110 10.22 -4.44 6.51
C ILE A 110 11.22 -5.37 7.21
N GLU A 111 11.28 -6.64 6.80
CA GLU A 111 12.23 -7.60 7.34
C GLU A 111 13.63 -7.09 7.05
N LYS A 112 14.45 -7.01 8.10
CA LYS A 112 15.86 -6.65 7.96
C LYS A 112 16.59 -7.86 7.39
N VAL A 113 17.19 -7.68 6.23
CA VAL A 113 17.98 -8.70 5.54
C VAL A 113 19.43 -8.22 5.52
N VAL A 114 20.36 -9.14 5.77
CA VAL A 114 21.79 -8.88 5.59
C VAL A 114 22.25 -9.68 4.40
N ILE A 115 22.42 -9.02 3.26
CA ILE A 115 22.92 -9.66 2.05
C ILE A 115 24.42 -9.90 2.20
N THR A 116 24.84 -11.16 2.09
CA THR A 116 26.24 -11.57 2.27
C THR A 116 26.98 -11.74 0.95
N ASP A 117 26.28 -12.06 -0.14
CA ASP A 117 26.86 -12.14 -1.48
C ASP A 117 25.76 -11.94 -2.54
N VAL A 118 26.18 -11.71 -3.79
CA VAL A 118 25.32 -11.71 -4.96
C VAL A 118 25.94 -12.59 -6.04
N VAL A 119 25.16 -13.54 -6.54
CA VAL A 119 25.62 -14.58 -7.47
C VAL A 119 24.71 -14.68 -8.69
N MET A 120 25.24 -15.24 -9.77
CA MET A 120 24.45 -15.67 -10.92
C MET A 120 24.05 -17.14 -10.75
N ALA A 121 22.78 -17.45 -10.96
CA ALA A 121 22.26 -18.81 -10.89
C ALA A 121 21.30 -19.10 -12.04
N THR A 122 21.27 -20.35 -12.50
CA THR A 122 20.35 -20.80 -13.56
C THR A 122 19.44 -21.88 -13.00
N ALA A 123 18.13 -21.70 -13.15
CA ALA A 123 17.15 -22.71 -12.75
C ALA A 123 17.22 -23.93 -13.69
N PRO A 124 17.27 -25.17 -13.18
CA PRO A 124 17.32 -26.37 -14.00
C PRO A 124 16.12 -26.47 -14.95
N GLY A 125 16.35 -26.93 -16.19
CA GLY A 125 15.27 -27.23 -17.15
C GLY A 125 14.60 -26.02 -17.79
N THR A 126 15.12 -24.81 -17.58
CA THR A 126 14.61 -23.59 -18.22
C THR A 126 15.57 -23.11 -19.31
N THR A 127 15.04 -22.62 -20.44
CA THR A 127 15.77 -21.75 -21.38
C THR A 127 15.87 -20.32 -20.85
N GLN A 128 15.56 -20.10 -19.56
CA GLN A 128 15.45 -18.78 -18.98
C GLN A 128 16.81 -18.14 -18.70
N LYS A 129 16.74 -16.83 -18.75
CA LYS A 129 17.69 -15.81 -18.35
C LYS A 129 18.43 -16.21 -17.05
N HIS A 130 19.74 -16.02 -17.01
CA HIS A 130 20.50 -16.23 -15.79
C HIS A 130 19.98 -15.29 -14.70
N GLN A 131 19.59 -15.82 -13.54
CA GLN A 131 19.06 -15.00 -12.45
C GLN A 131 20.20 -14.42 -11.61
N VAL A 132 20.05 -13.15 -11.24
CA VAL A 132 20.90 -12.50 -10.25
C VAL A 132 20.26 -12.73 -8.89
N MET A 133 20.97 -13.39 -8.00
CA MET A 133 20.46 -13.85 -6.70
C MET A 133 21.23 -13.15 -5.59
N ALA A 134 20.51 -12.52 -4.67
CA ALA A 134 21.08 -12.03 -3.42
C ALA A 134 21.04 -13.14 -2.37
N ILE A 135 22.20 -13.42 -1.77
CA ILE A 135 22.37 -14.43 -0.73
C ILE A 135 22.28 -13.75 0.62
N PHE A 136 21.48 -14.29 1.53
CA PHE A 136 21.32 -13.78 2.89
C PHE A 136 21.25 -14.93 3.89
N GLN A 137 21.40 -14.60 5.17
CA GLN A 137 21.25 -15.56 6.27
C GLN A 137 19.97 -15.30 7.06
N LYS A 138 19.29 -16.38 7.45
CA LYS A 138 18.13 -16.38 8.33
C LYS A 138 18.11 -17.69 9.11
N ASP A 139 17.89 -17.63 10.42
CA ASP A 139 17.86 -18.80 11.32
C ASP A 139 19.05 -19.77 11.11
N ASP A 140 20.27 -19.21 11.04
CA ASP A 140 21.53 -19.91 10.79
C ASP A 140 21.61 -20.70 9.46
N LYS A 141 20.69 -20.43 8.53
CA LYS A 141 20.65 -21.03 7.18
C LYS A 141 20.88 -19.97 6.12
N SER A 142 21.45 -20.40 5.00
CA SER A 142 21.64 -19.53 3.83
C SER A 142 20.48 -19.67 2.86
N TYR A 143 20.01 -18.53 2.38
CA TYR A 143 18.94 -18.42 1.41
C TYR A 143 19.32 -17.50 0.27
N ALA A 144 18.59 -17.60 -0.83
CA ALA A 144 18.78 -16.80 -2.02
C ALA A 144 17.45 -16.25 -2.50
N VAL A 145 17.38 -14.94 -2.75
CA VAL A 145 16.22 -14.26 -3.34
C VAL A 145 16.61 -13.68 -4.71
N PRO A 146 15.78 -13.82 -5.75
CA PRO A 146 16.07 -13.21 -7.04
C PRO A 146 15.92 -11.68 -6.94
N VAL A 147 16.95 -10.97 -7.39
CA VAL A 147 17.01 -9.49 -7.41
C VAL A 147 17.20 -8.93 -8.82
N GLY A 148 17.32 -9.81 -9.80
CA GLY A 148 17.53 -9.43 -11.19
C GLY A 148 17.66 -10.64 -12.10
N TYR A 149 17.92 -10.36 -13.37
CA TYR A 149 18.34 -11.37 -14.34
C TYR A 149 19.24 -10.74 -15.41
N GLU A 150 19.98 -11.59 -16.11
CA GLU A 150 20.74 -11.26 -17.30
C GLU A 150 20.13 -11.96 -18.53
N ALA A 151 19.99 -11.21 -19.62
CA ALA A 151 19.51 -11.72 -20.89
C ALA A 151 20.21 -11.04 -22.05
N GLY A 152 20.98 -11.80 -22.84
CA GLY A 152 21.60 -11.30 -24.06
C GLY A 152 22.66 -10.22 -23.80
N GLY A 153 23.36 -10.30 -22.67
CA GLY A 153 24.37 -9.35 -22.22
C GLY A 153 23.81 -8.19 -21.40
N GLU A 154 22.49 -8.04 -21.30
CA GLU A 154 21.83 -6.97 -20.56
C GLU A 154 21.31 -7.45 -19.20
N TYR A 155 21.56 -6.67 -18.16
CA TYR A 155 21.04 -6.91 -16.83
C TYR A 155 19.79 -6.09 -16.57
N LYS A 156 18.80 -6.72 -15.94
CA LYS A 156 17.64 -6.04 -15.35
C LYS A 156 17.65 -6.34 -13.86
N ILE A 157 18.08 -5.36 -13.07
CA ILE A 157 18.14 -5.43 -11.61
C ILE A 157 17.00 -4.61 -11.03
N TYR A 158 16.32 -5.15 -10.04
CA TYR A 158 15.15 -4.53 -9.40
C TYR A 158 15.28 -4.46 -7.87
N SER A 159 16.49 -4.63 -7.34
CA SER A 159 16.76 -4.56 -5.89
C SER A 159 16.32 -3.25 -5.25
N ASP A 160 16.44 -2.12 -5.96
CA ASP A 160 15.97 -0.81 -5.46
C ASP A 160 14.45 -0.75 -5.30
N GLU A 161 13.69 -1.58 -5.98
CA GLU A 161 12.24 -1.67 -5.80
C GLU A 161 11.88 -2.68 -4.70
N MET A 162 12.77 -3.64 -4.41
CA MET A 162 12.59 -4.64 -3.36
C MET A 162 12.99 -4.14 -1.98
N PHE A 163 14.01 -3.28 -1.89
CA PHE A 163 14.70 -2.98 -0.64
C PHE A 163 14.80 -1.47 -0.37
N TYR A 164 14.65 -1.10 0.91
CA TYR A 164 15.20 0.12 1.46
C TYR A 164 16.65 -0.13 1.88
N ILE A 165 17.53 0.79 1.49
CA ILE A 165 18.94 0.81 1.93
C ILE A 165 19.06 1.58 3.26
N GLU A 166 18.10 2.44 3.57
CA GLU A 166 18.02 3.19 4.82
C GLU A 166 16.99 2.57 5.75
N ASP A 167 17.21 2.67 7.07
CA ASP A 167 16.28 2.16 8.07
C ASP A 167 14.89 2.83 7.90
N PRO A 168 13.81 2.04 7.69
CA PRO A 168 12.46 2.58 7.57
C PRO A 168 12.03 3.45 8.76
N HIS A 169 12.51 3.18 9.99
CA HIS A 169 12.23 4.02 11.15
C HIS A 169 12.82 5.43 11.01
N ALA A 170 13.98 5.54 10.39
CA ALA A 170 14.60 6.83 10.11
C ALA A 170 13.92 7.56 8.95
N LEU A 171 13.55 6.82 7.89
CA LEU A 171 12.84 7.35 6.72
C LEU A 171 11.46 7.90 7.09
N TYR A 172 10.70 7.21 7.94
CA TYR A 172 9.36 7.58 8.37
C TYR A 172 9.33 8.00 9.85
N LYS A 173 10.32 8.79 10.29
CA LYS A 173 10.44 9.30 11.67
C LYS A 173 9.24 10.12 12.15
N HIS A 174 8.38 10.57 11.24
CA HIS A 174 7.15 11.31 11.53
C HIS A 174 5.97 10.42 11.89
N TRP A 175 6.07 9.10 11.70
CA TRP A 175 5.07 8.16 12.21
C TRP A 175 5.15 8.08 13.74
N SER A 176 3.99 7.95 14.38
CA SER A 176 3.94 7.85 15.83
C SER A 176 4.46 6.49 16.32
N PRO A 177 4.91 6.40 17.58
CA PRO A 177 5.30 5.12 18.19
C PRO A 177 4.19 4.06 18.11
N ASP A 178 2.93 4.45 18.24
CA ASP A 178 1.78 3.51 18.17
C ASP A 178 1.62 2.87 16.78
N VAL A 179 1.96 3.61 15.71
CA VAL A 179 1.97 3.08 14.34
C VAL A 179 3.11 2.11 14.17
N TRP A 180 4.32 2.46 14.61
CA TRP A 180 5.47 1.57 14.55
C TRP A 180 5.25 0.28 15.35
N GLN A 181 4.69 0.39 16.55
CA GLN A 181 4.33 -0.78 17.35
C GLN A 181 3.30 -1.67 16.62
N ALA A 182 2.31 -1.09 15.94
CA ALA A 182 1.36 -1.88 15.15
C ALA A 182 2.04 -2.60 13.98
N VAL A 183 2.97 -1.92 13.30
CA VAL A 183 3.78 -2.47 12.22
C VAL A 183 4.63 -3.65 12.70
N GLU A 184 5.35 -3.49 13.82
CA GLU A 184 6.17 -4.56 14.44
C GLU A 184 5.33 -5.76 14.90
N GLN A 185 4.08 -5.51 15.28
CA GLN A 185 3.13 -6.57 15.69
C GLN A 185 2.37 -7.19 14.51
N HIS A 186 2.69 -6.81 13.27
CA HIS A 186 1.99 -7.24 12.06
C HIS A 186 0.47 -6.97 12.12
N GLN A 187 0.10 -5.76 12.53
CA GLN A 187 -1.30 -5.35 12.72
C GLN A 187 -1.62 -4.09 11.92
N VAL A 188 -2.81 -4.08 11.31
CA VAL A 188 -3.44 -2.87 10.77
C VAL A 188 -4.49 -2.39 11.77
N LYS A 189 -4.43 -1.11 12.16
CA LYS A 189 -5.36 -0.45 13.07
C LYS A 189 -6.16 0.63 12.34
N PRO A 190 -7.39 0.95 12.80
CA PRO A 190 -8.12 2.10 12.29
C PRO A 190 -7.28 3.38 12.33
N GLY A 191 -7.34 4.17 11.25
CA GLY A 191 -6.56 5.41 11.08
C GLY A 191 -5.18 5.23 10.43
N MET A 192 -4.69 3.99 10.27
CA MET A 192 -3.47 3.73 9.48
C MET A 192 -3.72 4.02 7.99
N ASN A 193 -2.73 4.54 7.29
CA ASN A 193 -2.80 4.66 5.83
C ASN A 193 -2.28 3.39 5.14
N GLU A 194 -2.38 3.35 3.81
CA GLU A 194 -1.96 2.19 3.03
C GLU A 194 -0.46 1.86 3.16
N THR A 195 0.42 2.87 3.20
CA THR A 195 1.87 2.65 3.38
C THR A 195 2.16 1.96 4.71
N GLN A 196 1.51 2.42 5.78
CA GLN A 196 1.61 1.83 7.12
C GLN A 196 1.08 0.39 7.14
N ALA A 197 -0.02 0.12 6.43
CA ALA A 197 -0.54 -1.24 6.30
C ALA A 197 0.42 -2.14 5.50
N VAL A 198 1.04 -1.64 4.42
CA VAL A 198 2.05 -2.40 3.66
C VAL A 198 3.25 -2.76 4.55
N PHE A 199 3.70 -1.84 5.39
CA PHE A 199 4.79 -2.11 6.35
C PHE A 199 4.39 -3.12 7.42
N ALA A 200 3.12 -3.14 7.83
CA ALA A 200 2.66 -4.08 8.84
C ALA A 200 2.48 -5.50 8.26
N VAL A 201 1.83 -5.62 7.09
CA VAL A 201 1.23 -6.89 6.64
C VAL A 201 1.50 -7.26 5.18
N GLY A 202 2.39 -6.52 4.50
CA GLY A 202 2.84 -6.79 3.13
C GLY A 202 2.00 -6.13 2.04
N MET A 203 2.31 -6.44 0.78
CA MET A 203 1.65 -5.78 -0.35
C MET A 203 0.21 -6.28 -0.54
N GLY A 204 -0.75 -5.37 -0.46
CA GLY A 204 -2.17 -5.66 -0.68
C GLY A 204 -2.59 -5.58 -2.16
N ARG A 205 -3.66 -6.29 -2.50
CA ARG A 205 -4.33 -6.24 -3.80
C ARG A 205 -5.65 -5.47 -3.67
N PRO A 206 -5.82 -4.34 -4.37
CA PRO A 206 -7.08 -3.60 -4.34
C PRO A 206 -8.19 -4.34 -5.10
N ASP A 207 -9.43 -4.12 -4.68
CA ASP A 207 -10.61 -4.59 -5.40
C ASP A 207 -10.85 -3.83 -6.69
N ALA A 208 -11.40 -4.54 -7.68
CA ALA A 208 -11.87 -3.94 -8.91
C ALA A 208 -13.05 -3.01 -8.60
N GLY A 209 -12.93 -1.72 -8.95
CA GLY A 209 -13.98 -0.73 -8.71
C GLY A 209 -13.77 0.18 -7.49
N SER A 210 -12.61 0.11 -6.83
CA SER A 210 -12.23 1.08 -5.80
C SER A 210 -12.31 2.53 -6.31
N SER A 211 -12.87 3.43 -5.51
CA SER A 211 -13.01 4.86 -5.81
C SER A 211 -11.93 5.68 -5.08
N SER A 212 -11.89 7.00 -5.31
CA SER A 212 -10.98 7.89 -4.56
C SER A 212 -11.34 8.02 -3.08
N ASP A 213 -12.61 7.78 -2.74
CA ASP A 213 -13.16 8.09 -1.41
C ASP A 213 -13.27 6.83 -0.54
N GLU A 214 -13.50 5.68 -1.19
CA GLU A 214 -13.54 4.37 -0.57
C GLU A 214 -12.74 3.36 -1.41
N LYS A 215 -11.84 2.64 -0.75
CA LYS A 215 -10.98 1.63 -1.36
C LYS A 215 -10.89 0.38 -0.48
N THR A 216 -11.15 -0.78 -1.05
CA THR A 216 -11.01 -2.07 -0.39
C THR A 216 -9.73 -2.75 -0.85
N VAL A 217 -8.92 -3.22 0.09
CA VAL A 217 -7.63 -3.87 -0.20
C VAL A 217 -7.49 -5.17 0.59
N HIS A 218 -7.13 -6.23 -0.12
CA HIS A 218 -6.88 -7.56 0.41
C HIS A 218 -5.39 -7.76 0.66
N TYR A 219 -5.00 -8.08 1.88
CA TYR A 219 -3.61 -8.27 2.29
C TYR A 219 -3.32 -9.73 2.63
N PRO A 220 -2.14 -10.25 2.26
CA PRO A 220 -1.78 -11.65 2.52
C PRO A 220 -1.47 -11.92 4.00
N ASN A 221 -0.87 -10.95 4.70
CA ASN A 221 -0.57 -10.99 6.14
C ASN A 221 0.03 -12.33 6.61
N GLY A 222 1.04 -12.83 5.90
CA GLY A 222 1.77 -14.03 6.29
C GLY A 222 0.90 -15.29 6.43
N GLY A 223 -0.15 -15.43 5.61
CA GLY A 223 -1.08 -16.56 5.65
C GLY A 223 -2.27 -16.35 6.59
N LYS A 224 -2.45 -15.15 7.15
CA LYS A 224 -3.64 -14.75 7.92
C LYS A 224 -4.35 -13.59 7.21
N PRO A 225 -4.90 -13.84 6.00
CA PRO A 225 -5.30 -12.77 5.10
C PRO A 225 -6.34 -11.87 5.74
N LEU A 226 -6.27 -10.58 5.41
CA LEU A 226 -7.15 -9.56 5.94
C LEU A 226 -7.63 -8.64 4.83
N VAL A 227 -8.82 -8.09 5.01
CA VAL A 227 -9.40 -7.07 4.14
C VAL A 227 -9.48 -5.77 4.92
N VAL A 228 -9.01 -4.68 4.31
CA VAL A 228 -9.09 -3.33 4.87
C VAL A 228 -9.92 -2.46 3.94
N VAL A 229 -10.91 -1.80 4.51
CA VAL A 229 -11.66 -0.73 3.83
C VAL A 229 -11.05 0.60 4.28
N TYR A 230 -10.57 1.36 3.32
CA TYR A 230 -10.04 2.70 3.51
C TYR A 230 -11.10 3.74 3.15
N HIS A 231 -11.29 4.73 4.03
CA HIS A 231 -12.03 5.96 3.75
C HIS A 231 -11.06 7.14 3.81
N ASP A 232 -11.06 7.98 2.78
CA ASP A 232 -10.15 9.13 2.67
C ASP A 232 -8.66 8.74 2.89
N GLY A 233 -8.26 7.56 2.40
CA GLY A 233 -6.91 7.02 2.53
C GLY A 233 -6.53 6.50 3.93
N LYS A 234 -7.50 6.36 4.84
CA LYS A 234 -7.32 5.84 6.20
C LYS A 234 -8.13 4.58 6.44
N ALA A 235 -7.55 3.57 7.07
CA ALA A 235 -8.21 2.33 7.43
C ALA A 235 -9.41 2.65 8.34
N ALA A 236 -10.61 2.33 7.88
CA ALA A 236 -11.85 2.51 8.60
C ALA A 236 -12.34 1.18 9.19
N ASP A 237 -12.14 0.09 8.46
CA ASP A 237 -12.57 -1.25 8.83
C ASP A 237 -11.49 -2.27 8.48
N VAL A 238 -11.20 -3.19 9.40
CA VAL A 238 -10.17 -4.23 9.27
C VAL A 238 -10.77 -5.55 9.71
N LYS A 239 -10.83 -6.52 8.80
CA LYS A 239 -11.49 -7.81 9.03
C LYS A 239 -10.64 -8.97 8.49
N PRO A 240 -10.74 -10.18 9.07
CA PRO A 240 -10.22 -11.37 8.42
C PRO A 240 -10.83 -11.54 7.02
N ASP A 241 -10.00 -11.88 6.04
CA ASP A 241 -10.47 -12.16 4.69
C ASP A 241 -10.81 -13.65 4.55
N SER A 242 -12.09 -13.96 4.61
CA SER A 242 -12.60 -15.32 4.46
C SER A 242 -12.61 -15.84 3.01
N GLN A 243 -12.23 -15.01 2.02
CA GLN A 243 -12.09 -15.42 0.63
C GLN A 243 -10.64 -15.82 0.28
N GLY A 244 -9.71 -15.71 1.23
CA GLY A 244 -8.30 -16.07 1.05
C GLY A 244 -7.98 -17.52 1.45
N SER A 245 -8.26 -18.48 0.57
CA SER A 245 -7.61 -19.80 0.51
C SER A 245 -7.47 -20.23 -0.94
#